data_AF-A0A955MX84-F1
#
_entry.id   AF-A0A955MX84-F1
#
_cell.length_a   1.000
_cell.length_b   1.000
_cell.length_c   1.000
_cell.angle_alpha   90.00
_cell.angle_beta   90.00
_cell.angle_gamma   90.00
#
_symmetry.space_group_name_H-M   'P 1'
#
loop_
_entity.id
_entity.type
_entity.pdbx_description
1 polymer ?
#
loop_
_entity_poly.entity_id
_entity_poly.type
_entity_poly.pdbx_seq_one_letter_code
_entity_poly.pdbx_strand_id
1 'polypeptide(L)'
;MKLFQLNPEVEASLVSNEPTIMDPVALAFDEWGRLYVVENIGYPSGPPEGDPPAGRIARLEDKDGDGYYESRVTFADGFTFPNGILPWGGGVIVTCAPEVLYL
;
A
#
# COMPACT_ATOMS: atom_id res chain seq x y z
N MET A 1 21.21 10.75 15.23
CA MET A 1 20.08 11.67 15.01
C MET A 1 18.81 10.84 15.16
N LYS A 2 17.85 11.21 16.02
CA LYS A 2 16.55 10.49 16.08
C LYS A 2 15.69 11.01 14.93
N LEU A 3 15.20 10.11 14.08
CA LEU A 3 14.39 10.46 12.90
C LEU A 3 12.99 10.96 13.28
N PHE A 4 12.48 10.53 14.44
CA PHE A 4 11.19 10.92 14.98
C PHE A 4 11.30 11.39 16.45
N GLN A 5 10.46 12.34 16.83
CA GLN A 5 10.19 12.68 18.22
C GLN A 5 8.83 12.08 18.59
N LEU A 6 8.83 11.16 19.54
CA LEU A 6 7.64 10.42 19.95
C LEU A 6 7.28 10.75 21.40
N ASN A 7 6.00 10.63 21.74
CA ASN A 7 5.58 10.58 23.14
C ASN A 7 6.26 9.36 23.79
N PRO A 8 6.78 9.45 25.04
CA PRO A 8 7.37 8.31 25.74
C PRO A 8 6.49 7.05 25.85
N GLU A 9 5.17 7.19 25.72
CA GLU A 9 4.20 6.09 25.79
C GLU A 9 3.98 5.38 24.44
N VAL A 10 4.60 5.83 23.35
CA VAL A 10 4.46 5.20 22.03
C VAL A 10 5.80 4.84 21.42
N GLU A 11 5.78 3.77 20.64
CA GLU A 11 6.91 3.29 19.84
C GLU A 11 6.57 3.40 18.36
N ALA A 12 7.59 3.60 17.53
CA ALA A 12 7.48 3.51 16.08
C ALA A 12 8.52 2.50 15.58
N SER A 13 8.04 1.53 14.82
CA SER A 13 8.85 0.46 14.24
C SER A 13 8.71 0.47 12.72
N LEU A 14 9.78 0.11 12.03
CA LEU A 14 9.73 -0.12 10.59
C LEU A 14 8.99 -1.44 10.33
N VAL A 15 7.90 -1.38 9.58
CA VAL A 15 7.09 -2.57 9.26
C VAL A 15 7.28 -3.08 7.83
N SER A 16 7.81 -2.26 6.93
CA SER A 16 8.21 -2.63 5.57
C SER A 16 9.00 -1.49 4.92
N ASN A 17 9.77 -1.78 3.87
CA ASN A 17 10.57 -0.81 3.12
C ASN A 17 10.78 -1.25 1.66
N GLU A 18 11.46 -0.43 0.85
CA GLU A 18 11.92 -0.86 -0.47
C GLU A 18 12.87 -2.07 -0.35
N PRO A 19 12.75 -3.07 -1.23
CA PRO A 19 11.91 -3.10 -2.44
C PRO A 19 10.50 -3.69 -2.24
N THR A 20 10.09 -4.02 -1.01
CA THR A 20 8.80 -4.63 -0.70
C THR A 20 7.62 -3.68 -0.95
N ILE A 21 7.81 -2.39 -0.71
CA ILE A 21 6.83 -1.35 -1.06
C ILE A 21 7.54 -0.24 -1.85
N MET A 22 6.80 0.44 -2.72
CA MET A 22 7.28 1.59 -3.49
C MET A 22 6.18 2.66 -3.56
N ASP A 23 6.55 3.92 -3.36
CA ASP A 23 5.65 5.08 -3.42
C ASP A 23 4.31 4.89 -2.65
N PRO A 24 4.32 4.50 -1.36
CA PRO A 24 3.09 4.26 -0.60
C PRO A 24 2.33 5.57 -0.35
N VAL A 25 1.03 5.59 -0.63
CA VAL A 25 0.17 6.79 -0.42
C VAL A 25 -1.02 6.54 0.52
N ALA A 26 -1.49 5.31 0.63
CA ALA A 26 -2.54 4.90 1.55
C ALA A 26 -2.33 3.45 1.97
N LEU A 27 -2.80 3.09 3.17
CA LEU A 27 -2.71 1.73 3.67
C LEU A 27 -3.86 1.40 4.62
N ALA A 28 -4.18 0.13 4.75
CA ALA A 28 -5.13 -0.39 5.73
C ALA A 28 -4.88 -1.87 6.02
N PHE A 29 -5.18 -2.29 7.24
CA PHE A 29 -5.21 -3.70 7.62
C PHE A 29 -6.59 -4.28 7.34
N ASP A 30 -6.63 -5.53 6.89
CA ASP A 30 -7.88 -6.29 6.79
C ASP A 30 -8.17 -7.11 8.06
N GLU A 31 -9.27 -7.86 8.04
CA GLU A 31 -9.73 -8.69 9.17
C GLU A 31 -8.80 -9.86 9.53
N TRP A 32 -7.84 -10.20 8.65
CA TRP A 32 -6.84 -11.24 8.88
C TRP A 32 -5.46 -10.66 9.23
N GLY A 33 -5.36 -9.34 9.42
CA GLY A 33 -4.10 -8.67 9.74
C GLY A 33 -3.17 -8.50 8.53
N ARG A 34 -3.65 -8.69 7.30
CA ARG A 34 -2.85 -8.44 6.10
C ARG A 34 -2.84 -6.94 5.82
N LEU A 35 -1.67 -6.42 5.44
CA LEU A 35 -1.49 -4.99 5.17
C LEU A 35 -1.67 -4.71 3.69
N TYR A 36 -2.71 -3.98 3.32
CA TYR A 36 -2.89 -3.46 1.97
C TYR A 36 -2.21 -2.10 1.84
N VAL A 37 -1.43 -1.90 0.78
CA VAL A 37 -0.70 -0.66 0.49
C VAL A 37 -1.02 -0.21 -0.92
N VAL A 38 -1.44 1.04 -1.06
CA VAL A 38 -1.61 1.72 -2.34
C VAL A 38 -0.26 2.29 -2.75
N GLU A 39 0.27 1.81 -3.88
CA GLU A 39 1.54 2.25 -4.46
C GLU A 39 1.23 3.13 -5.68
N ASN A 40 1.45 4.44 -5.56
CA ASN A 40 1.11 5.43 -6.60
C ASN A 40 2.30 5.69 -7.54
N ILE A 41 2.79 4.61 -8.14
CA ILE A 41 3.99 4.62 -8.99
C ILE A 41 3.69 5.41 -10.27
N GLY A 42 4.57 6.36 -10.58
CA GLY A 42 4.46 7.21 -11.77
C GLY A 42 3.73 8.54 -11.53
N TYR A 43 3.23 8.80 -10.32
CA TYR A 43 2.80 10.15 -9.95
C TYR A 43 3.98 11.14 -9.96
N PRO A 44 3.81 12.40 -10.41
CA PRO A 44 2.59 13.00 -10.97
C PRO A 44 2.47 12.86 -12.51
N SER A 45 3.44 12.24 -13.16
CA SER A 45 3.58 12.28 -14.62
C SER A 45 2.66 11.31 -15.37
N GLY A 46 2.24 10.22 -14.72
CA GLY A 46 1.53 9.11 -15.36
C GLY A 46 2.48 8.21 -16.17
N PRO A 47 1.93 7.20 -16.87
CA PRO A 47 2.75 6.33 -17.71
C PRO A 47 3.30 7.09 -18.94
N PRO A 48 4.52 6.77 -19.39
CA PRO A 48 5.01 7.19 -20.71
C PRO A 48 4.03 6.81 -21.82
N GLU A 49 4.11 7.51 -22.96
CA GLU A 49 3.26 7.20 -24.11
C GLU A 49 3.48 5.75 -24.57
N GLY A 50 2.40 4.95 -24.55
CA GLY A 50 2.42 3.54 -24.94
C GLY A 50 2.62 2.55 -23.79
N ASP A 51 2.96 3.01 -22.59
CA ASP A 51 3.15 2.14 -21.42
C ASP A 51 1.85 2.01 -20.59
N PRO A 52 1.64 0.87 -19.90
CA PRO A 52 0.52 0.72 -18.99
C PRO A 52 0.74 1.55 -17.71
N PRO A 53 -0.34 1.96 -17.02
CA PRO A 53 -0.23 2.57 -15.70
C PRO A 53 0.50 1.68 -14.69
N ALA A 54 1.38 2.28 -13.89
CA ALA A 54 2.23 1.54 -12.95
C ALA A 54 1.67 1.46 -11.53
N GLY A 55 0.62 2.24 -11.22
CA GLY A 55 -0.03 2.23 -9.92
C GLY A 55 -0.62 0.85 -9.61
N ARG A 56 -0.49 0.43 -8.36
CA ARG A 56 -0.85 -0.93 -7.92
C ARG A 56 -1.23 -0.97 -6.44
N ILE A 57 -1.91 -2.05 -6.08
CA ILE A 57 -2.25 -2.39 -4.71
C ILE A 57 -1.38 -3.58 -4.31
N ALA A 58 -0.49 -3.39 -3.34
CA ALA A 58 0.21 -4.47 -2.69
C ALA A 58 -0.62 -5.03 -1.54
N ARG A 59 -0.56 -6.35 -1.35
CA ARG A 59 -1.00 -7.00 -0.11
C ARG A 59 0.21 -7.67 0.52
N LEU A 60 0.50 -7.29 1.75
CA LEU A 60 1.61 -7.78 2.51
C LEU A 60 1.12 -8.67 3.65
N GLU A 61 1.95 -9.64 4.01
CA GLU A 61 1.72 -10.58 5.10
C GLU A 61 2.99 -10.65 5.93
N ASP A 62 2.85 -10.54 7.26
CA ASP A 62 3.87 -10.92 8.24
C ASP A 62 3.69 -12.42 8.52
N LYS A 63 4.62 -13.27 8.07
CA LYS A 63 4.45 -14.73 8.19
C LYS A 63 5.06 -15.32 9.45
N ASP A 64 6.03 -14.65 10.06
CA ASP A 64 6.70 -15.12 11.27
C ASP A 64 6.19 -14.46 12.56
N GLY A 65 5.36 -13.43 12.42
CA GLY A 65 4.67 -12.73 13.51
C GLY A 65 5.56 -11.75 14.26
N ASP A 66 6.66 -11.29 13.67
CA ASP A 66 7.60 -10.37 14.30
C ASP A 66 7.20 -8.88 14.17
N GLY A 67 6.13 -8.59 13.43
CA GLY A 67 5.63 -7.25 13.13
C GLY A 67 6.24 -6.62 11.87
N TYR A 68 7.14 -7.32 11.19
CA TYR A 68 7.74 -6.92 9.92
C TYR A 68 7.10 -7.69 8.77
N TYR A 69 6.50 -6.95 7.83
CA TYR A 69 5.78 -7.51 6.69
C TYR A 69 6.74 -7.79 5.54
N GLU A 70 7.26 -9.02 5.50
CA GLU A 70 8.28 -9.50 4.57
C GLU A 70 7.70 -10.18 3.32
N SER A 71 6.47 -10.69 3.39
CA SER A 71 5.80 -11.30 2.24
C SER A 71 4.94 -10.29 1.50
N ARG A 72 4.97 -10.31 0.16
CA ARG A 72 4.24 -9.39 -0.71
C ARG A 72 3.64 -10.11 -1.91
N VAL A 73 2.42 -9.73 -2.26
CA VAL A 73 1.83 -9.98 -3.59
C VAL A 73 1.29 -8.68 -4.18
N THR A 74 1.33 -8.56 -5.51
CA THR A 74 0.52 -7.55 -6.20
C THR A 74 -0.93 -8.06 -6.21
N PHE A 75 -1.81 -7.39 -5.47
CA PHE A 75 -3.22 -7.76 -5.38
C PHE A 75 -4.01 -7.28 -6.61
N ALA A 76 -3.74 -6.05 -7.06
CA ALA A 76 -4.31 -5.47 -8.28
C ALA A 76 -3.31 -4.45 -8.87
N ASP A 77 -3.33 -4.23 -10.17
CA ASP A 77 -2.48 -3.27 -10.88
C ASP A 77 -3.22 -2.58 -12.03
N GLY A 78 -2.51 -1.73 -12.77
CA GLY A 78 -3.07 -0.99 -13.91
C GLY A 78 -3.76 0.31 -13.51
N PHE A 79 -3.46 0.87 -12.34
CA PHE A 79 -4.02 2.14 -11.90
C PHE A 79 -3.15 3.31 -12.32
N THR A 80 -3.77 4.40 -12.79
CA THR A 80 -3.03 5.64 -13.10
C THR A 80 -2.56 6.31 -11.82
N PHE A 81 -3.48 6.71 -10.95
CA PHE A 81 -3.17 7.42 -9.71
C PHE A 81 -4.07 6.94 -8.55
N PRO A 82 -3.90 5.69 -8.07
CA PRO A 82 -4.68 5.20 -6.94
C PRO A 82 -4.26 5.95 -5.67
N ASN A 83 -5.20 6.26 -4.79
CA ASN A 83 -4.94 7.13 -3.64
C ASN A 83 -5.65 6.75 -2.33
N GLY A 84 -6.44 5.69 -2.32
CA GLY A 84 -7.15 5.25 -1.13
C GLY A 84 -7.51 3.78 -1.17
N ILE A 85 -7.61 3.17 0.02
CA ILE A 85 -7.94 1.76 0.18
C ILE A 85 -8.77 1.54 1.46
N LEU A 86 -9.77 0.68 1.39
CA LEU A 86 -10.57 0.22 2.52
C LEU A 86 -10.94 -1.25 2.34
N PRO A 87 -10.33 -2.17 3.11
CA PRO A 87 -10.79 -3.55 3.20
C PRO A 87 -12.25 -3.62 3.68
N TRP A 88 -13.08 -4.35 2.96
CA TRP A 88 -14.50 -4.52 3.29
C TRP A 88 -15.07 -5.77 2.65
N GLY A 89 -15.86 -6.56 3.37
CA GLY A 89 -16.63 -7.67 2.80
C GLY A 89 -15.79 -8.79 2.15
N GLY A 90 -14.53 -8.96 2.57
CA GLY A 90 -13.58 -9.91 1.98
C GLY A 90 -12.87 -9.40 0.72
N GLY A 91 -13.14 -8.17 0.28
CA GLY A 91 -12.44 -7.47 -0.78
C GLY A 91 -11.86 -6.13 -0.32
N VAL A 92 -11.55 -5.24 -1.26
CA VAL A 92 -11.08 -3.87 -1.00
C VAL A 92 -11.81 -2.85 -1.85
N ILE A 93 -12.15 -1.71 -1.24
CA ILE A 93 -12.60 -0.53 -1.96
C ILE A 93 -11.37 0.32 -2.28
N VAL A 94 -11.14 0.63 -3.55
CA VAL A 94 -10.00 1.42 -4.05
C VAL A 94 -10.51 2.70 -4.69
N THR A 95 -9.88 3.84 -4.35
CA THR A 95 -10.14 5.12 -5.02
C THR A 95 -9.03 5.41 -6.03
N CYS A 96 -9.41 5.54 -7.30
CA CYS A 96 -8.53 5.93 -8.40
C CYS A 96 -9.34 6.80 -9.35
N ALA A 97 -9.25 8.12 -9.19
CA ALA A 97 -10.14 9.06 -9.88
C ALA A 97 -10.19 8.79 -11.40
N PRO A 98 -11.39 8.80 -12.01
CA PRO A 98 -12.70 9.14 -11.44
C PRO A 98 -13.43 7.98 -10.73
N GLU A 99 -12.79 6.82 -10.61
CA GLU A 99 -13.42 5.57 -10.22
C GLU A 99 -13.30 5.29 -8.71
N VAL A 100 -14.32 4.59 -8.20
CA VAL A 100 -14.29 3.88 -6.92
C VAL A 100 -14.60 2.43 -7.23
N LEU A 101 -13.65 1.54 -6.95
CA LEU A 101 -13.68 0.15 -7.37
C LEU A 101 -13.86 -0.74 -6.14
N TYR A 102 -14.61 -1.83 -6.27
CA TYR A 102 -14.63 -2.92 -5.31
C TYR A 102 -13.97 -4.14 -5.96
N LEU A 103 -12.91 -4.64 -5.33
CA LEU A 103 -12.02 -5.69 -5.85
C LEU A 103 -11.93 -6.88 -4.88
#